data_AF-A0A0B4F5Y5-F1
#
_entry.id   AF-A0A0B4F5Y5-F1
#
_cell.length_a   1.000
_cell.length_b   1.000
_cell.length_c   1.000
_cell.angle_alpha   90.00
_cell.angle_beta   90.00
_cell.angle_gamma   90.00
#
_symmetry.space_group_name_H-M   'P 1'
#
loop_
_entity.id
_entity.type
_entity.pdbx_description
1 polymer ?
#
loop_
_entity_poly.entity_id
_entity_poly.type
_entity_poly.pdbx_seq_one_letter_code
_entity_poly.pdbx_strand_id
1 'polypeptide(L)'
;MTDRLITMWQILNPSSWITPMSAGETSFTALKGTMQSSESALTPFFATDDGKFWNSDMARATIAFGYSYADTITKTGYNEDLREALVKKINIWYGSSSPVGLMEKKAGSRWSSPESKKPANNGHGRSSFRPNIKYDAEDPHASSIFRGNHYTEWVANVEVNVEALDGSFVVHFFFGPPPQDEDNWHLAPNLAGTVAIFAMNRMTGSESKISGAIPLTSAIIKMVAAGEVNDLTPQEVQPFLADILYFAVQSSNNSQVDPRQVDGLNILVASSNVKIPRTQSELPEWGSSITRLRLWPLNSPN
;
A
#
# COMPACT_ATOMS: atom_id res chain seq x y z
N MET A 1 -7.07 3.73 15.70
CA MET A 1 -7.27 3.46 14.26
C MET A 1 -6.82 2.06 13.87
N THR A 2 -5.60 1.62 14.21
CA THR A 2 -5.11 0.26 13.89
C THR A 2 -6.01 -0.85 14.43
N ASP A 3 -6.38 -0.79 15.72
CA ASP A 3 -7.28 -1.76 16.34
C ASP A 3 -8.66 -1.85 15.63
N ARG A 4 -9.23 -0.70 15.24
CA ARG A 4 -10.45 -0.65 14.40
C ARG A 4 -10.29 -1.37 13.07
N LEU A 5 -9.15 -1.20 12.38
CA LEU A 5 -8.88 -1.90 11.13
C LEU A 5 -8.77 -3.42 11.34
N ILE A 6 -8.20 -3.86 12.47
CA ILE A 6 -8.18 -5.28 12.85
C ILE A 6 -9.60 -5.78 13.09
N THR A 7 -10.45 -5.04 13.80
CA THR A 7 -11.86 -5.42 14.03
C THR A 7 -12.63 -5.54 12.70
N MET A 8 -12.45 -4.58 11.78
CA MET A 8 -13.03 -4.66 10.45
C MET A 8 -12.54 -5.90 9.68
N TRP A 9 -11.23 -6.19 9.74
CA TRP A 9 -10.65 -7.36 9.09
C TRP A 9 -11.16 -8.68 9.66
N GLN A 10 -11.36 -8.78 10.98
CA GLN A 10 -11.93 -9.97 11.64
C GLN A 10 -13.37 -10.24 11.18
N ILE A 11 -14.19 -9.20 11.02
CA ILE A 11 -15.54 -9.33 10.44
C ILE A 11 -15.47 -9.87 9.00
N LEU A 12 -14.46 -9.41 8.24
CA LEU A 12 -14.26 -9.86 6.88
C LEU A 12 -13.64 -11.26 6.77
N ASN A 13 -12.96 -11.75 7.82
CA ASN A 13 -12.22 -13.01 7.83
C ASN A 13 -12.46 -13.79 9.13
N PRO A 14 -13.71 -14.19 9.43
CA PRO A 14 -14.09 -14.67 10.77
C PRO A 14 -13.42 -15.99 11.19
N SER A 15 -12.98 -16.81 10.23
CA SER A 15 -12.24 -18.06 10.51
C SER A 15 -10.74 -17.85 10.66
N SER A 16 -10.20 -16.67 10.34
CA SER A 16 -8.77 -16.39 10.39
C SER A 16 -8.38 -15.82 11.74
N TRP A 17 -7.31 -16.36 12.32
CA TRP A 17 -6.75 -15.91 13.59
C TRP A 17 -5.25 -16.22 13.69
N ILE A 18 -4.65 -15.91 14.83
CA ILE A 18 -3.23 -16.13 15.08
C ILE A 18 -2.89 -17.61 14.91
N THR A 19 -1.93 -17.88 14.04
CA THR A 19 -1.37 -19.21 13.83
C THR A 19 -0.07 -19.35 14.64
N PRO A 20 0.24 -20.55 15.19
CA PRO A 20 1.48 -20.75 15.91
C PRO A 20 2.72 -20.45 15.06
N MET A 21 3.65 -19.66 15.60
CA MET A 21 4.90 -19.29 14.95
C MET A 21 5.99 -19.04 15.99
N SER A 22 7.24 -19.39 15.67
CA SER A 22 8.38 -18.99 16.49
C SER A 22 8.56 -17.47 16.50
N ALA A 23 8.85 -16.89 17.66
CA ALA A 23 9.22 -15.49 17.77
C ALA A 23 10.44 -15.19 16.88
N GLY A 24 10.27 -14.27 15.92
CA GLY A 24 11.33 -13.89 14.99
C GLY A 24 12.48 -13.14 15.67
N GLU A 25 12.16 -12.40 16.73
CA GLU A 25 13.10 -11.63 17.55
C GLU A 25 12.93 -11.91 19.04
N THR A 26 13.99 -11.63 19.80
CA THR A 26 13.91 -11.58 21.26
C THR A 26 13.21 -10.30 21.69
N SER A 27 12.15 -10.44 22.48
CA SER A 27 11.50 -9.35 23.20
C SER A 27 11.87 -9.39 24.68
N PHE A 28 11.33 -8.47 25.48
CA PHE A 28 11.48 -8.51 26.94
C PHE A 28 10.90 -9.80 27.56
N THR A 29 9.95 -10.45 26.90
CA THR A 29 9.13 -11.52 27.48
C THR A 29 9.25 -12.86 26.76
N ALA A 30 9.83 -12.87 25.56
CA ALA A 30 10.04 -14.07 24.78
C ALA A 30 11.41 -14.04 24.09
N LEU A 31 12.15 -15.14 24.17
CA LEU A 31 13.39 -15.30 23.41
C LEU A 31 13.07 -15.63 21.94
N LYS A 32 13.94 -15.18 21.02
CA LYS A 32 13.91 -15.61 19.63
C LYS A 32 13.83 -17.14 19.53
N GLY A 33 12.98 -17.64 18.62
CA GLY A 33 12.73 -19.06 18.43
C GLY A 33 11.62 -19.65 19.33
N THR A 34 11.23 -18.96 20.40
CA THR A 34 10.14 -19.43 21.28
C THR A 34 8.84 -19.54 20.50
N MET A 35 8.19 -20.70 20.50
CA MET A 35 6.88 -20.88 19.88
C MET A 35 5.84 -19.99 20.57
N GLN A 36 5.17 -19.15 19.78
CA GLN A 36 4.06 -18.31 20.21
C GLN A 36 2.78 -18.76 19.51
N SER A 37 1.65 -18.73 20.20
CA SER A 37 0.32 -19.04 19.65
C SER A 37 -0.71 -18.01 20.13
N SER A 38 -1.97 -18.19 19.76
CA SER A 38 -3.07 -17.35 20.26
C SER A 38 -3.26 -17.47 21.79
N GLU A 39 -2.81 -18.58 22.38
CA GLU A 39 -2.90 -18.88 23.80
C GLU A 39 -1.71 -18.37 24.62
N SER A 40 -0.62 -17.97 23.95
CA SER A 40 0.55 -17.35 24.62
C SER A 40 0.14 -16.14 25.46
N ALA A 41 0.72 -16.05 26.66
CA ALA A 41 0.50 -14.93 27.56
C ALA A 41 1.01 -13.61 26.95
N LEU A 42 0.13 -12.63 26.80
CA LEU A 42 0.45 -11.26 26.42
C LEU A 42 0.93 -10.49 27.66
N THR A 43 2.07 -10.90 28.21
CA THR A 43 2.71 -10.20 29.32
C THR A 43 3.10 -8.77 28.91
N PRO A 44 2.99 -7.77 29.81
CA PRO A 44 2.63 -7.88 31.23
C PRO A 44 1.13 -7.62 31.51
N PHE A 45 0.24 -7.83 30.53
CA PHE A 45 -1.17 -7.43 30.66
C PHE A 45 -1.96 -8.47 31.45
N PHE A 46 -2.26 -8.19 32.72
CA PHE A 46 -3.12 -9.04 33.54
C PHE A 46 -4.58 -8.94 33.11
N ALA A 47 -5.25 -10.08 33.03
CA ALA A 47 -6.68 -10.21 32.77
C ALA A 47 -7.51 -10.28 34.06
N THR A 48 -6.91 -10.75 35.14
CA THR A 48 -7.54 -10.92 36.45
C THR A 48 -6.54 -10.62 37.56
N ASP A 49 -7.06 -10.25 38.73
CA ASP A 49 -6.25 -9.85 39.89
C ASP A 49 -5.43 -11.01 40.51
N ASP A 50 -5.76 -12.26 40.16
CA ASP A 50 -5.06 -13.48 40.60
C ASP A 50 -3.80 -13.80 39.78
N GLY A 51 -3.45 -12.94 38.82
CA GLY A 51 -2.21 -13.04 38.06
C GLY A 51 -2.32 -13.75 36.71
N LYS A 52 -3.52 -14.09 36.23
CA LYS A 52 -3.70 -14.58 34.86
C LYS A 52 -3.42 -13.46 33.86
N PHE A 53 -2.58 -13.71 32.86
CA PHE A 53 -2.37 -12.78 31.75
C PHE A 53 -3.46 -12.90 30.69
N TRP A 54 -3.72 -11.80 29.99
CA TRP A 54 -4.44 -11.85 28.71
C TRP A 54 -3.70 -12.75 27.73
N ASN A 55 -4.44 -13.39 26.85
CA ASN A 55 -3.91 -13.97 25.62
C ASN A 55 -4.71 -13.41 24.42
N SER A 56 -4.29 -13.76 23.21
CA SER A 56 -4.91 -13.19 22.02
C SER A 56 -6.34 -13.68 21.83
N ASP A 57 -6.66 -14.91 22.24
CA ASP A 57 -8.03 -15.43 22.16
C ASP A 57 -9.00 -14.68 23.09
N MET A 58 -8.57 -14.35 24.31
CA MET A 58 -9.34 -13.51 25.23
C MET A 58 -9.51 -12.08 24.67
N ALA A 59 -8.49 -11.55 24.01
CA ALA A 59 -8.48 -10.21 23.42
C ALA A 59 -9.13 -10.13 22.02
N ARG A 60 -9.67 -11.24 21.49
CA ARG A 60 -10.15 -11.30 20.10
C ARG A 60 -11.29 -10.33 19.81
N ALA A 61 -12.19 -10.12 20.76
CA ALA A 61 -13.32 -9.20 20.60
C ALA A 61 -13.12 -7.96 21.48
N THR A 62 -13.23 -6.78 20.88
CA THR A 62 -13.08 -5.49 21.58
C THR A 62 -14.07 -5.30 22.74
N ILE A 63 -15.22 -5.96 22.67
CA ILE A 63 -16.22 -5.93 23.74
C ILE A 63 -15.72 -6.54 25.06
N ALA A 64 -14.70 -7.41 25.01
CA ALA A 64 -14.02 -7.92 26.21
C ALA A 64 -13.35 -6.80 27.02
N PHE A 65 -13.04 -5.67 26.37
CA PHE A 65 -12.48 -4.47 26.97
C PHE A 65 -13.53 -3.36 27.16
N GLY A 66 -14.83 -3.67 26.96
CA GLY A 66 -15.92 -2.73 27.19
C GLY A 66 -16.13 -1.68 26.10
N TYR A 67 -15.57 -1.86 24.90
CA TYR A 67 -15.78 -0.93 23.79
C TYR A 67 -16.11 -1.63 22.46
N SER A 68 -16.61 -0.84 21.51
CA SER A 68 -16.82 -1.27 20.12
C SER A 68 -16.75 -0.06 19.18
N TYR A 69 -16.68 -0.30 17.87
CA TYR A 69 -16.73 0.75 16.86
C TYR A 69 -18.13 0.82 16.23
N ALA A 70 -18.60 2.03 15.93
CA ALA A 70 -19.94 2.25 15.37
C ALA A 70 -20.17 1.52 14.03
N ASP A 71 -19.10 1.16 13.32
CA ASP A 71 -19.15 0.44 12.06
C ASP A 71 -18.94 -1.07 12.16
N THR A 72 -18.63 -1.58 13.35
CA THR A 72 -18.39 -3.00 13.61
C THR A 72 -19.51 -3.64 14.43
N ILE A 73 -20.64 -2.94 14.59
CA ILE A 73 -21.82 -3.41 15.30
C ILE A 73 -23.07 -3.17 14.44
N THR A 74 -24.04 -4.09 14.50
CA THR A 74 -25.36 -3.87 13.93
C THR A 74 -26.23 -3.14 14.95
N LYS A 75 -26.88 -2.05 14.55
CA LYS A 75 -27.99 -1.50 15.35
C LYS A 75 -29.10 -2.56 15.31
N THR A 76 -29.50 -3.05 16.48
CA THR A 76 -30.60 -4.01 16.62
C THR A 76 -31.83 -3.53 15.84
N GLY A 77 -32.27 -4.30 14.83
CA GLY A 77 -33.50 -4.01 14.08
C GLY A 77 -33.45 -4.17 12.55
N TYR A 78 -32.27 -4.28 11.93
CA TYR A 78 -32.13 -4.52 10.49
C TYR A 78 -31.34 -5.81 10.23
N ASN A 79 -31.95 -6.74 9.50
CA ASN A 79 -31.35 -8.02 9.07
C ASN A 79 -30.36 -7.83 7.90
N GLU A 80 -29.57 -6.75 7.88
CA GLU A 80 -28.44 -6.66 6.96
C GLU A 80 -27.27 -7.41 7.61
N ASP A 81 -26.63 -8.30 6.86
CA ASP A 81 -25.40 -8.96 7.30
C ASP A 81 -24.39 -7.87 7.65
N LEU A 82 -23.87 -7.88 8.90
CA LEU A 82 -22.86 -6.94 9.38
C LEU A 82 -21.70 -6.84 8.39
N ARG A 83 -21.33 -7.96 7.77
CA ARG A 83 -20.31 -8.03 6.73
C ARG A 83 -20.68 -7.17 5.53
N GLU A 84 -21.90 -7.31 5.00
CA GLU A 84 -22.35 -6.57 3.82
C GLU A 84 -22.38 -5.05 4.09
N ALA A 85 -22.96 -4.66 5.22
CA ALA A 85 -23.00 -3.26 5.66
C ALA A 85 -21.58 -2.68 5.82
N LEU A 86 -20.63 -3.47 6.32
CA LEU A 86 -19.24 -3.06 6.45
C LEU A 86 -18.56 -2.90 5.08
N VAL A 87 -18.79 -3.83 4.15
CA VAL A 87 -18.23 -3.72 2.78
C VAL A 87 -18.71 -2.45 2.08
N LYS A 88 -20.00 -2.11 2.19
CA LYS A 88 -20.54 -0.84 1.67
C LYS A 88 -19.79 0.37 2.23
N LYS A 89 -19.59 0.41 3.56
CA LYS A 89 -18.85 1.49 4.22
C LYS A 89 -17.40 1.57 3.75
N ILE A 90 -16.71 0.43 3.61
CA ILE A 90 -15.33 0.37 3.10
C ILE A 90 -15.24 0.96 1.70
N ASN A 91 -16.15 0.54 0.80
CA ASN A 91 -16.18 1.04 -0.56
C ASN A 91 -16.45 2.55 -0.63
N ILE A 92 -17.33 3.07 0.23
CA ILE A 92 -17.60 4.52 0.33
C ILE A 92 -16.37 5.29 0.86
N TRP A 93 -15.74 4.81 1.93
CA TRP A 93 -14.64 5.53 2.60
C TRP A 93 -13.32 5.47 1.84
N TYR A 94 -12.98 4.30 1.29
CA TYR A 94 -11.66 4.03 0.72
C TYR A 94 -11.69 3.79 -0.79
N GLY A 95 -12.85 3.49 -1.38
CA GLY A 95 -12.97 3.18 -2.81
C GLY A 95 -12.78 4.38 -3.73
N SER A 96 -12.93 5.61 -3.22
CA SER A 96 -12.92 6.83 -4.05
C SER A 96 -11.56 7.14 -4.73
N SER A 97 -10.48 6.51 -4.25
CA SER A 97 -9.12 6.62 -4.80
C SER A 97 -8.70 5.41 -5.63
N SER A 98 -9.57 4.39 -5.72
CA SER A 98 -9.36 3.22 -6.58
C SER A 98 -9.60 3.58 -8.05
N PRO A 99 -9.11 2.78 -9.02
CA PRO A 99 -9.40 3.02 -10.43
C PRO A 99 -10.89 3.11 -10.74
N VAL A 100 -11.74 2.34 -10.05
CA VAL A 100 -13.22 2.42 -10.21
C VAL A 100 -13.74 3.76 -9.68
N GLY A 101 -13.35 4.15 -8.46
CA GLY A 101 -13.81 5.39 -7.84
C GLY A 101 -13.38 6.65 -8.57
N LEU A 102 -12.17 6.68 -9.14
CA LEU A 102 -11.69 7.77 -9.99
C LEU A 102 -12.59 7.93 -11.23
N MET A 103 -12.96 6.82 -11.86
CA MET A 103 -13.77 6.83 -13.09
C MET A 103 -15.25 7.18 -12.82
N GLU A 104 -15.80 6.75 -11.67
CA GLU A 104 -17.14 7.16 -11.23
C GLU A 104 -17.23 8.67 -10.94
N LYS A 105 -16.23 9.25 -10.28
CA LYS A 105 -16.16 10.71 -10.05
C LYS A 105 -16.20 11.49 -11.37
N LYS A 106 -15.45 11.04 -12.38
CA LYS A 106 -15.48 11.65 -13.72
C LYS A 106 -16.87 11.55 -14.36
N ALA A 107 -17.52 10.39 -14.29
CA ALA A 107 -18.87 10.20 -14.84
C ALA A 107 -19.93 11.07 -14.14
N GLY A 108 -19.84 11.23 -12.82
CA GLY A 108 -20.72 12.10 -12.01
C GLY A 108 -20.45 13.60 -12.15
N SER A 109 -19.21 14.00 -12.49
CA SER A 109 -18.81 15.40 -12.67
C SER A 109 -19.29 16.07 -13.97
N ARG A 110 -20.13 15.40 -14.78
CA ARG A 110 -20.69 15.92 -16.05
C ARG A 110 -21.55 17.20 -15.91
N TRP A 111 -21.60 17.83 -14.73
CA TRP A 111 -22.25 19.12 -14.49
C TRP A 111 -21.34 20.16 -13.82
N SER A 112 -20.15 20.38 -14.38
CA SER A 112 -19.49 21.68 -14.33
C SER A 112 -18.50 21.74 -15.47
N SER A 113 -18.79 22.57 -16.46
CA SER A 113 -17.75 23.05 -17.38
C SER A 113 -16.95 24.12 -16.65
N PRO A 114 -15.63 23.98 -16.52
CA PRO A 114 -14.74 25.11 -16.63
C PRO A 114 -14.19 25.09 -18.05
N GLU A 115 -14.47 26.17 -18.76
CA GLU A 115 -13.86 26.55 -20.03
C GLU A 115 -12.32 26.44 -19.95
N SER A 116 -11.76 25.32 -20.41
CA SER A 116 -10.32 25.16 -20.54
C SER A 116 -9.86 25.82 -21.84
N LYS A 117 -9.33 27.04 -21.72
CA LYS A 117 -8.50 27.63 -22.76
C LYS A 117 -7.33 26.67 -23.04
N LYS A 118 -7.36 25.99 -24.18
CA LYS A 118 -6.21 25.25 -24.71
C LYS A 118 -5.02 26.23 -24.78
N PRO A 119 -3.84 25.89 -24.23
CA PRO A 119 -2.64 26.64 -24.56
C PRO A 119 -2.37 26.45 -26.05
N ALA A 120 -2.03 27.54 -26.73
CA ALA A 120 -1.65 27.53 -28.13
C ALA A 120 -0.43 26.62 -28.33
N ASN A 121 -0.57 25.71 -29.29
CA ASN A 121 0.49 24.84 -29.77
C ASN A 121 1.53 25.69 -30.52
N ASN A 122 2.70 25.91 -29.92
CA ASN A 122 3.87 26.45 -30.61
C ASN A 122 4.95 25.36 -30.67
N GLY A 123 5.51 25.18 -31.86
CA GLY A 123 6.21 23.96 -32.28
C GLY A 123 7.61 23.71 -31.70
N HIS A 124 8.00 22.45 -31.89
CA HIS A 124 9.35 21.87 -31.99
C HIS A 124 10.34 22.04 -30.84
N GLY A 125 10.21 21.11 -29.89
CA GLY A 125 11.29 20.52 -29.10
C GLY A 125 10.72 19.25 -28.47
N ARG A 126 11.46 18.13 -28.45
CA ARG A 126 11.03 16.92 -27.72
C ARG A 126 10.83 17.35 -26.26
N SER A 127 9.58 17.52 -25.86
CA SER A 127 9.21 18.00 -24.52
C SER A 127 9.87 17.08 -23.52
N SER A 128 10.79 17.62 -22.70
CA SER A 128 11.34 16.89 -21.56
C SER A 128 10.18 16.34 -20.74
N PHE A 129 10.17 15.03 -20.49
CA PHE A 129 9.19 14.36 -19.64
C PHE A 129 9.10 15.12 -18.30
N ARG A 130 7.92 15.69 -18.02
CA ARG A 130 7.64 16.40 -16.76
C ARG A 130 6.47 15.70 -16.09
N PRO A 131 6.74 14.68 -15.26
CA PRO A 131 5.70 13.99 -14.53
C PRO A 131 5.08 14.97 -13.55
N ASN A 132 3.77 15.15 -13.67
CA ASN A 132 2.97 15.97 -12.76
C ASN A 132 1.90 15.06 -12.16
N ILE A 133 2.29 14.26 -11.16
CA ILE A 133 1.42 13.28 -10.48
C ILE A 133 0.57 14.03 -9.45
N LYS A 134 -0.14 15.08 -9.88
CA LYS A 134 -1.11 15.74 -9.02
C LYS A 134 -2.38 14.92 -9.02
N TYR A 135 -2.91 14.68 -7.83
CA TYR A 135 -4.17 13.95 -7.67
C TYR A 135 -5.37 14.68 -8.30
N ASP A 136 -5.28 16.01 -8.52
CA ASP A 136 -6.29 16.84 -9.18
C ASP A 136 -6.19 16.86 -10.72
N ALA A 137 -5.16 16.23 -11.30
CA ALA A 137 -4.99 16.15 -12.75
C ALA A 137 -6.13 15.37 -13.40
N GLU A 138 -6.46 15.69 -14.66
CA GLU A 138 -7.56 15.05 -15.37
C GLU A 138 -7.35 13.53 -15.47
N ASP A 139 -8.40 12.75 -15.20
CA ASP A 139 -8.36 11.30 -15.34
C ASP A 139 -8.51 10.89 -16.82
N PRO A 140 -7.92 9.77 -17.28
CA PRO A 140 -8.04 9.33 -18.67
C PRO A 140 -9.46 8.84 -19.01
N HIS A 141 -9.66 8.35 -20.23
CA HIS A 141 -10.91 7.68 -20.60
C HIS A 141 -10.96 6.28 -19.97
N ALA A 142 -12.14 5.85 -19.50
CA ALA A 142 -12.30 4.57 -18.81
C ALA A 142 -11.85 3.35 -19.66
N SER A 143 -11.97 3.45 -20.99
CA SER A 143 -11.50 2.42 -21.92
C SER A 143 -9.98 2.24 -21.95
N SER A 144 -9.19 3.20 -21.45
CA SER A 144 -7.74 3.05 -21.30
C SER A 144 -7.36 2.34 -20.00
N ILE A 145 -8.29 2.27 -19.03
CA ILE A 145 -8.05 1.69 -17.70
C ILE A 145 -8.63 0.28 -17.61
N PHE A 146 -9.83 0.07 -18.16
CA PHE A 146 -10.55 -1.19 -18.04
C PHE A 146 -10.50 -2.03 -19.32
N ARG A 147 -10.43 -3.34 -19.13
CA ARG A 147 -10.60 -4.37 -20.16
C ARG A 147 -11.78 -5.25 -19.73
N GLY A 148 -12.96 -4.97 -20.27
CA GLY A 148 -14.21 -5.54 -19.76
C GLY A 148 -14.46 -5.10 -18.31
N ASN A 149 -14.58 -6.06 -17.39
CA ASN A 149 -14.79 -5.82 -15.96
C ASN A 149 -13.49 -5.98 -15.14
N HIS A 150 -12.33 -5.78 -15.75
CA HIS A 150 -11.03 -5.90 -15.08
C HIS A 150 -10.13 -4.69 -15.38
N TYR A 151 -9.15 -4.48 -14.51
CA TYR A 151 -7.99 -3.62 -14.76
C TYR A 151 -6.73 -4.31 -14.22
N THR A 152 -5.56 -3.80 -14.60
CA THR A 152 -4.28 -4.27 -14.06
C THR A 152 -3.82 -3.34 -12.94
N GLU A 153 -3.66 -3.88 -11.74
CA GLU A 153 -3.07 -3.18 -10.59
C GLU A 153 -1.56 -3.39 -10.58
N TRP A 154 -0.81 -2.34 -10.24
CA TRP A 154 0.64 -2.30 -10.15
C TRP A 154 1.08 -1.92 -8.74
N VAL A 155 2.00 -2.71 -8.18
CA VAL A 155 2.49 -2.52 -6.81
C VAL A 155 4.01 -2.64 -6.81
N ALA A 156 4.71 -1.69 -6.19
CA ALA A 156 6.09 -1.87 -5.81
C ALA A 156 6.15 -2.43 -4.39
N ASN A 157 6.85 -3.54 -4.22
CA ASN A 157 7.08 -4.23 -2.96
C ASN A 157 8.52 -4.00 -2.55
N VAL A 158 8.72 -3.62 -1.30
CA VAL A 158 10.01 -3.42 -0.64
C VAL A 158 10.13 -4.49 0.44
N GLU A 159 11.24 -5.22 0.44
CA GLU A 159 11.61 -6.14 1.50
C GLU A 159 13.01 -5.79 1.98
N VAL A 160 13.21 -5.83 3.30
CA VAL A 160 14.47 -5.49 3.97
C VAL A 160 14.63 -6.36 5.22
N ASN A 161 15.82 -6.39 5.80
CA ASN A 161 16.02 -6.95 7.14
C ASN A 161 15.41 -6.02 8.22
N VAL A 162 15.01 -6.58 9.36
CA VAL A 162 14.46 -5.83 10.50
C VAL A 162 15.48 -4.83 11.06
N GLU A 163 16.77 -5.14 10.97
CA GLU A 163 17.90 -4.27 11.33
C GLU A 163 18.61 -3.72 10.06
N ALA A 164 17.86 -3.47 8.98
CA ALA A 164 18.45 -3.09 7.69
C ALA A 164 19.30 -1.81 7.71
N LEU A 165 19.05 -0.90 8.65
CA LEU A 165 19.81 0.33 8.91
C LEU A 165 19.75 0.64 10.42
N ASP A 166 20.50 1.66 10.86
CA ASP A 166 20.40 2.19 12.23
C ASP A 166 19.15 3.06 12.39
N GLY A 167 18.03 2.38 12.61
CA GLY A 167 16.72 2.98 12.84
C GLY A 167 15.83 3.01 11.61
N SER A 168 14.69 3.68 11.75
CA SER A 168 13.68 3.76 10.70
C SER A 168 14.14 4.64 9.53
N PHE A 169 13.67 4.29 8.33
CA PHE A 169 13.96 4.98 7.09
C PHE A 169 12.77 4.88 6.15
N VAL A 170 12.83 5.59 5.03
CA VAL A 170 11.79 5.58 4.00
C VAL A 170 12.40 5.26 2.64
N VAL A 171 11.61 4.59 1.81
CA VAL A 171 11.93 4.33 0.40
C VAL A 171 10.92 5.09 -0.45
N HIS A 172 11.39 6.12 -1.15
CA HIS A 172 10.59 6.91 -2.07
C HIS A 172 10.69 6.34 -3.48
N PHE A 173 9.58 6.40 -4.22
CA PHE A 173 9.50 6.02 -5.63
C PHE A 173 9.11 7.22 -6.46
N PHE A 174 9.80 7.44 -7.58
CA PHE A 174 9.63 8.59 -8.46
C PHE A 174 9.46 8.15 -9.91
N PHE A 175 8.67 8.90 -10.67
CA PHE A 175 8.75 8.86 -12.13
C PHE A 175 9.82 9.86 -12.58
N GLY A 176 10.90 9.40 -13.20
CA GLY A 176 12.12 10.17 -13.42
C GLY A 176 12.99 10.28 -12.16
N PRO A 177 14.16 10.92 -12.27
CA PRO A 177 15.14 10.99 -11.18
C PRO A 177 14.58 11.72 -9.94
N PRO A 178 15.01 11.34 -8.73
CA PRO A 178 14.69 12.09 -7.51
C PRO A 178 15.22 13.53 -7.62
N PRO A 179 14.48 14.55 -7.13
CA PRO A 179 14.99 15.92 -7.05
C PRO A 179 16.27 16.04 -6.21
N GLN A 180 17.06 17.10 -6.40
CA GLN A 180 18.27 17.32 -5.60
C GLN A 180 17.98 17.69 -4.13
N ASP A 181 16.82 18.29 -3.87
CA ASP A 181 16.41 18.72 -2.52
C ASP A 181 15.77 17.54 -1.78
N GLU A 182 16.58 16.83 -1.00
CA GLU A 182 16.22 15.62 -0.27
C GLU A 182 15.12 15.89 0.78
N ASP A 183 15.16 17.03 1.45
CA ASP A 183 14.20 17.39 2.51
C ASP A 183 12.75 17.46 2.00
N ASN A 184 12.57 17.78 0.71
CA ASN A 184 11.27 17.98 0.08
C ASN A 184 10.83 16.83 -0.85
N TRP A 185 11.49 15.67 -0.80
CA TRP A 185 11.10 14.51 -1.60
C TRP A 185 9.64 14.09 -1.43
N HIS A 186 9.10 14.21 -0.21
CA HIS A 186 7.70 13.92 0.09
C HIS A 186 6.69 14.87 -0.62
N LEU A 187 7.15 16.03 -1.10
CA LEU A 187 6.36 17.01 -1.86
C LEU A 187 6.73 17.02 -3.34
N ALA A 188 7.64 16.15 -3.78
CA ALA A 188 8.15 16.18 -5.14
C ALA A 188 7.01 15.93 -6.15
N PRO A 189 6.90 16.72 -7.23
CA PRO A 189 5.82 16.60 -8.20
C PRO A 189 5.84 15.26 -8.97
N ASN A 190 6.99 14.59 -8.94
CA ASN A 190 7.25 13.32 -9.58
C ASN A 190 7.25 12.13 -8.62
N LEU A 191 6.89 12.32 -7.34
CA LEU A 191 6.76 11.26 -6.37
C LEU A 191 5.54 10.37 -6.70
N ALA A 192 5.80 9.09 -6.95
CA ALA A 192 4.77 8.08 -7.16
C ALA A 192 4.25 7.49 -5.83
N GLY A 193 5.11 7.40 -4.80
CA GLY A 193 4.73 6.89 -3.49
C GLY A 193 5.91 6.72 -2.55
N THR A 194 5.63 6.41 -1.28
CA THR A 194 6.65 6.21 -0.23
C THR A 194 6.30 5.02 0.63
N VAL A 195 7.28 4.16 0.89
CA VAL A 195 7.21 3.09 1.89
C VAL A 195 7.99 3.54 3.12
N ALA A 196 7.33 3.63 4.28
CA ALA A 196 8.02 3.80 5.55
C ALA A 196 8.41 2.43 6.12
N ILE A 197 9.69 2.27 6.48
CA ILE A 197 10.24 1.07 7.09
C ILE A 197 10.54 1.36 8.56
N PHE A 198 9.81 0.68 9.44
CA PHE A 198 10.03 0.75 10.88
C PHE A 198 11.07 -0.28 11.33
N ALA A 199 12.33 -0.04 10.94
CA ALA A 199 13.46 -0.89 11.28
C ALA A 199 14.00 -0.59 12.69
N MET A 200 14.65 -1.61 13.29
CA MET A 200 15.37 -1.55 14.56
C MET A 200 16.84 -1.21 14.33
N ASN A 201 17.54 -0.73 15.36
CA ASN A 201 18.98 -0.52 15.29
C ASN A 201 19.73 -1.86 15.16
N ARG A 202 20.92 -1.85 14.54
CA ARG A 202 21.77 -3.03 14.33
C ARG A 202 22.44 -3.53 15.61
N MET A 203 21.65 -4.09 16.52
CA MET A 203 22.12 -4.52 17.84
C MET A 203 22.20 -6.03 18.00
N THR A 204 21.37 -6.78 17.26
CA THR A 204 21.23 -8.24 17.45
C THR A 204 21.76 -9.04 16.27
N GLY A 205 21.96 -8.41 15.10
CA GLY A 205 22.36 -9.07 13.86
C GLY A 205 21.22 -9.87 13.22
N SER A 206 19.97 -9.45 13.44
CA SER A 206 18.83 -10.22 12.92
C SER A 206 18.57 -10.01 11.43
N GLU A 207 18.32 -11.12 10.74
CA GLU A 207 17.96 -11.18 9.32
C GLU A 207 16.46 -11.39 9.08
N SER A 208 15.62 -11.29 10.11
CA SER A 208 14.16 -11.33 9.94
C SER A 208 13.71 -10.26 8.95
N LYS A 209 12.66 -10.55 8.19
CA LYS A 209 12.22 -9.67 7.10
C LYS A 209 11.10 -8.74 7.53
N ILE A 210 11.20 -7.48 7.09
CA ILE A 210 10.11 -6.52 7.06
C ILE A 210 9.77 -6.27 5.59
N SER A 211 8.49 -6.24 5.27
CA SER A 211 8.00 -5.87 3.95
C SER A 211 7.08 -4.65 4.02
N GLY A 212 7.13 -3.84 2.97
CA GLY A 212 6.18 -2.77 2.71
C GLY A 212 5.81 -2.74 1.24
N ALA A 213 4.69 -2.10 0.91
CA ALA A 213 4.22 -2.02 -0.46
C ALA A 213 3.57 -0.66 -0.75
N ILE A 214 3.72 -0.18 -1.97
CA ILE A 214 3.01 1.00 -2.48
C ILE A 214 2.30 0.67 -3.78
N PRO A 215 0.97 0.92 -3.86
CA PRO A 215 0.26 0.92 -5.13
C PRO A 215 0.79 2.03 -6.05
N LEU A 216 1.16 1.67 -7.27
CA LEU A 216 1.61 2.59 -8.31
C LEU A 216 0.48 2.97 -9.28
N THR A 217 -0.63 2.21 -9.28
CA THR A 217 -1.68 2.32 -10.30
C THR A 217 -2.25 3.72 -10.44
N SER A 218 -2.60 4.39 -9.34
CA SER A 218 -3.16 5.75 -9.42
C SER A 218 -2.18 6.76 -10.03
N ALA A 219 -0.87 6.59 -9.77
CA ALA A 219 0.15 7.41 -10.40
C ALA A 219 0.28 7.09 -11.90
N ILE A 220 0.26 5.81 -12.28
CA ILE A 220 0.31 5.36 -13.68
C ILE A 220 -0.94 5.82 -14.45
N ILE A 221 -2.12 5.85 -13.84
CA ILE A 221 -3.36 6.38 -14.44
C ILE A 221 -3.16 7.84 -14.86
N LYS A 222 -2.44 8.66 -14.08
CA LYS A 222 -2.11 10.03 -14.47
C LYS A 222 -1.12 10.08 -15.65
N MET A 223 -0.23 9.10 -15.75
CA MET A 223 0.65 8.96 -16.92
C MET A 223 -0.14 8.55 -18.18
N VAL A 224 -1.21 7.75 -18.03
CA VAL A 224 -2.15 7.46 -19.13
C VAL A 224 -2.88 8.73 -19.57
N ALA A 225 -3.35 9.55 -18.62
CA ALA A 225 -4.00 10.83 -18.95
C ALA A 225 -3.07 11.80 -19.69
N ALA A 226 -1.78 11.80 -19.33
CA ALA A 226 -0.75 12.60 -19.99
C ALA A 226 -0.35 12.07 -21.38
N GLY A 227 -0.77 10.85 -21.74
CA GLY A 227 -0.40 10.20 -23.00
C GLY A 227 1.02 9.60 -23.01
N GLU A 228 1.62 9.40 -21.84
CA GLU A 228 2.98 8.85 -21.69
C GLU A 228 2.98 7.30 -21.71
N VAL A 229 1.85 6.69 -21.38
CA VAL A 229 1.60 5.23 -21.48
C VAL A 229 0.17 4.99 -21.94
N ASN A 230 -0.07 4.03 -22.84
CA ASN A 230 -1.37 3.92 -23.51
C ASN A 230 -2.48 3.36 -22.62
N ASP A 231 -2.15 2.41 -21.76
CA ASP A 231 -3.08 1.73 -20.85
C ASP A 231 -2.33 1.14 -19.64
N LEU A 232 -3.05 0.37 -18.80
CA LEU A 232 -2.46 -0.30 -17.62
C LEU A 232 -1.88 -1.70 -17.90
N THR A 233 -1.87 -2.17 -19.14
CA THR A 233 -1.47 -3.55 -19.45
C THR A 233 0.03 -3.77 -19.19
N PRO A 234 0.46 -4.99 -18.86
CA PRO A 234 1.88 -5.34 -18.74
C PRO A 234 2.73 -4.96 -19.95
N GLN A 235 2.18 -5.04 -21.16
CA GLN A 235 2.86 -4.74 -22.40
C GLN A 235 3.30 -3.27 -22.48
N GLU A 236 2.47 -2.36 -21.97
CA GLU A 236 2.73 -0.92 -22.01
C GLU A 236 3.47 -0.45 -20.75
N VAL A 237 3.01 -0.88 -19.57
CA VAL A 237 3.51 -0.36 -18.29
C VAL A 237 4.86 -0.95 -17.89
N GLN A 238 5.13 -2.23 -18.18
CA GLN A 238 6.41 -2.85 -17.80
C GLN A 238 7.62 -2.14 -18.43
N PRO A 239 7.68 -1.90 -19.77
CA PRO A 239 8.80 -1.16 -20.35
C PRO A 239 8.81 0.31 -19.91
N PHE A 240 7.64 0.94 -19.73
CA PHE A 240 7.55 2.31 -19.22
C PHE A 240 8.18 2.45 -17.83
N LEU A 241 7.82 1.59 -16.88
CA LEU A 241 8.39 1.62 -15.52
C LEU A 241 9.87 1.24 -15.52
N ALA A 242 10.33 0.35 -16.41
CA ALA A 242 11.75 0.01 -16.50
C ALA A 242 12.63 1.20 -16.90
N ASP A 243 12.10 2.14 -17.68
CA ASP A 243 12.81 3.35 -18.11
C ASP A 243 12.73 4.48 -17.07
N ILE A 244 11.61 4.59 -16.37
CA ILE A 244 11.25 5.82 -15.65
C ILE A 244 11.01 5.66 -14.16
N LEU A 245 10.94 4.45 -13.61
CA LEU A 245 10.72 4.27 -12.17
C LEU A 245 12.05 4.28 -11.43
N TYR A 246 12.30 5.36 -10.70
CA TYR A 246 13.45 5.52 -9.81
C TYR A 246 13.03 5.33 -8.36
N PHE A 247 13.98 4.96 -7.52
CA PHE A 247 13.79 4.97 -6.07
C PHE A 247 14.96 5.65 -5.37
N ALA A 248 14.69 6.18 -4.18
CA ALA A 248 15.71 6.70 -3.28
C ALA A 248 15.41 6.26 -1.84
N VAL A 249 16.45 5.99 -1.07
CA VAL A 249 16.34 5.69 0.36
C VAL A 249 16.71 6.95 1.13
N GLN A 250 15.88 7.32 2.10
CA GLN A 250 16.11 8.47 2.98
C GLN A 250 16.06 8.01 4.44
N SER A 251 17.07 8.38 5.22
CA SER A 251 17.14 8.05 6.63
C SER A 251 16.25 8.98 7.47
N SER A 252 16.08 8.67 8.76
CA SER A 252 15.31 9.51 9.69
C SER A 252 15.81 10.94 9.87
N ASN A 253 17.05 11.25 9.48
CA ASN A 253 17.61 12.61 9.48
C ASN A 253 17.45 13.34 8.14
N ASN A 254 16.61 12.82 7.24
CA ASN A 254 16.38 13.28 5.87
C ASN A 254 17.55 13.14 4.88
N SER A 255 18.69 12.56 5.29
CA SER A 255 19.79 12.33 4.34
C SER A 255 19.50 11.12 3.44
N GLN A 256 19.88 11.23 2.18
CA GLN A 256 19.93 10.12 1.25
C GLN A 256 20.87 9.02 1.77
N VAL A 257 20.45 7.77 1.61
CA VAL A 257 21.23 6.58 1.93
C VAL A 257 21.52 5.81 0.64
N ASP A 258 22.75 5.32 0.51
CA ASP A 258 23.11 4.40 -0.57
C ASP A 258 22.35 3.08 -0.40
N PRO A 259 21.56 2.61 -1.38
CA PRO A 259 20.84 1.35 -1.30
C PRO A 259 21.71 0.13 -0.96
N ARG A 260 23.01 0.16 -1.26
CA ARG A 260 23.98 -0.90 -0.91
C ARG A 260 24.25 -1.01 0.59
N GLN A 261 23.93 0.03 1.35
CA GLN A 261 24.08 0.05 2.81
C GLN A 261 22.85 -0.50 3.53
N VAL A 262 21.76 -0.79 2.82
CA VAL A 262 20.49 -1.26 3.37
C VAL A 262 20.44 -2.78 3.32
N ASP A 263 20.57 -3.44 4.47
CA ASP A 263 20.71 -4.89 4.51
C ASP A 263 19.42 -5.59 4.09
N GLY A 264 19.58 -6.56 3.19
CA GLY A 264 18.46 -7.35 2.67
C GLY A 264 17.50 -6.57 1.77
N LEU A 265 17.84 -5.36 1.32
CA LEU A 265 17.00 -4.57 0.43
C LEU A 265 16.71 -5.34 -0.87
N ASN A 266 15.43 -5.48 -1.16
CA ASN A 266 14.90 -6.13 -2.35
C ASN A 266 13.66 -5.35 -2.78
N ILE A 267 13.66 -4.85 -4.02
CA ILE A 267 12.57 -4.04 -4.55
C ILE A 267 12.06 -4.67 -5.84
N LEU A 268 10.79 -5.12 -5.81
CA LEU A 268 10.12 -5.79 -6.91
C LEU A 268 8.84 -5.06 -7.29
N VAL A 269 8.62 -4.84 -8.57
CA VAL A 269 7.33 -4.37 -9.10
C VAL A 269 6.55 -5.57 -9.59
N ALA A 270 5.33 -5.72 -9.11
CA ALA A 270 4.42 -6.78 -9.50
C ALA A 270 3.11 -6.20 -10.05
N SER A 271 2.42 -7.01 -10.86
CA SER A 271 1.09 -6.70 -11.36
C SER A 271 0.09 -7.79 -10.99
N SER A 272 -1.16 -7.41 -10.74
CA SER A 272 -2.29 -8.34 -10.60
C SER A 272 -3.45 -7.92 -11.51
N ASN A 273 -4.15 -8.89 -12.09
CA ASN A 273 -5.42 -8.63 -12.74
C ASN A 273 -6.51 -8.53 -11.68
N VAL A 274 -7.23 -7.41 -11.62
CA VAL A 274 -8.24 -7.14 -10.59
C VAL A 274 -9.60 -7.02 -11.24
N LYS A 275 -10.54 -7.84 -10.78
CA LYS A 275 -11.95 -7.80 -11.20
C LYS A 275 -12.68 -6.74 -10.39
N ILE A 276 -13.38 -5.86 -11.08
CA ILE A 276 -14.18 -4.80 -10.42
C ILE A 276 -15.41 -5.42 -9.72
N PRO A 277 -15.78 -4.91 -8.54
CA PRO A 277 -17.02 -5.32 -7.88
C PRO A 277 -18.23 -4.89 -8.73
N ARG A 278 -19.30 -5.70 -8.75
CA ARG A 278 -20.54 -5.38 -9.49
C ARG A 278 -21.48 -4.49 -8.70
N THR A 279 -21.35 -4.52 -7.37
CA THR A 279 -22.19 -3.78 -6.43
C THR A 279 -21.34 -3.17 -5.33
N GLN A 280 -21.90 -2.18 -4.62
CA GLN A 280 -21.23 -1.59 -3.44
C GLN A 280 -21.09 -2.57 -2.27
N SER A 281 -21.77 -3.72 -2.32
CA SER A 281 -21.69 -4.81 -1.33
C SER A 281 -20.57 -5.81 -1.60
N GLU A 282 -19.84 -5.65 -2.70
CA GLU A 282 -18.76 -6.55 -3.11
C GLU A 282 -17.39 -5.87 -2.96
N LEU A 283 -16.37 -6.65 -2.61
CA LEU A 283 -14.97 -6.24 -2.69
C LEU A 283 -14.39 -6.69 -4.05
N PRO A 284 -13.34 -6.01 -4.56
CA PRO A 284 -12.65 -6.47 -5.76
C PRO A 284 -12.02 -7.85 -5.56
N GLU A 285 -12.04 -8.68 -6.61
CA GLU A 285 -11.36 -9.98 -6.62
C GLU A 285 -9.99 -9.82 -7.29
N TRP A 286 -8.93 -10.22 -6.60
CA TRP A 286 -7.56 -10.13 -7.09
C TRP A 286 -7.09 -11.46 -7.66
N GLY A 287 -6.52 -11.42 -8.86
CA GLY A 287 -5.76 -12.53 -9.42
C GLY A 287 -4.35 -12.64 -8.83
N SER A 288 -3.62 -13.67 -9.25
CA SER A 288 -2.24 -13.90 -8.83
C SER A 288 -1.34 -12.69 -9.08
N SER A 289 -0.47 -12.41 -8.10
CA SER A 289 0.58 -11.40 -8.24
C SER A 289 1.71 -11.96 -9.11
N ILE A 290 2.08 -11.23 -10.16
CA ILE A 290 3.14 -11.61 -11.10
C ILE A 290 4.24 -10.55 -11.01
N THR A 291 5.44 -10.95 -10.61
CA THR A 291 6.63 -10.08 -10.64
C THR A 291 6.95 -9.70 -12.07
N ARG A 292 7.04 -8.39 -12.33
CA ARG A 292 7.31 -7.81 -13.65
C ARG A 292 8.70 -7.21 -13.76
N LEU A 293 9.15 -6.53 -12.70
CA LEU A 293 10.45 -5.86 -12.66
C LEU A 293 11.14 -6.11 -11.31
N ARG A 294 12.47 -6.16 -11.35
CA ARG A 294 13.34 -6.05 -10.18
C ARG A 294 14.08 -4.73 -10.28
N LEU A 295 13.79 -3.80 -9.37
CA LEU A 295 14.48 -2.51 -9.28
C LEU A 295 15.76 -2.62 -8.46
N TRP A 296 15.77 -3.51 -7.45
CA TRP A 296 16.94 -3.75 -6.63
C TRP A 296 16.99 -5.20 -6.08
N PRO A 297 18.18 -5.83 -5.95
CA PRO A 297 19.46 -5.38 -6.51
C PRO A 297 19.42 -5.32 -8.04
N LEU A 298 20.18 -4.40 -8.63
CA LEU A 298 20.42 -4.41 -10.07
C LEU A 298 21.15 -5.72 -10.40
N ASN A 299 20.73 -6.42 -11.45
CA ASN A 299 21.49 -7.57 -11.93
C ASN A 299 22.92 -7.10 -12.20
N SER A 300 23.92 -7.73 -11.58
CA SER A 300 25.32 -7.49 -11.93
C SER A 300 25.46 -7.70 -13.44
N PRO A 301 26.08 -6.77 -14.19
CA PRO A 301 26.51 -7.10 -15.54
C PRO A 301 27.51 -8.26 -15.42
N ASN A 302 27.16 -9.39 -16.02
CA ASN A 302 28.10 -10.50 -16.24
C ASN A 302 29.26 -10.07 -17.14
#